data_AF-A0A3A4KBR2-F1
#
_entry.id   AF-A0A3A4KBR2-F1
#
_cell.length_a   1.000
_cell.length_b   1.000
_cell.length_c   1.000
_cell.angle_alpha   90.00
_cell.angle_beta   90.00
_cell.angle_gamma   90.00
#
_symmetry.space_group_name_H-M   'P 1'
#
loop_
_entity.id
_entity.type
_entity.pdbx_description
1 polymer ?
#
loop_
_entity_poly.entity_id
_entity_poly.type
_entity_poly.pdbx_seq_one_letter_code
_entity_poly.pdbx_strand_id
1 'polypeptide(L)'
;MRNIADKRWSMMPTPEDPRVCLAAADADELARLLRFIDRWLVDAGPIVERSLVKSSNTLDYMVDDLRADLAWFVCQLEGGDPGERL
;
A
#
# COMPACT_ATOMS: atom_id res chain seq x y z
N MET A 1 -48.94 15.18 -24.98
CA MET A 1 -48.66 15.41 -23.54
C MET A 1 -48.27 14.09 -22.90
N ARG A 2 -47.20 14.12 -22.09
CA ARG A 2 -46.63 13.06 -21.22
C ARG A 2 -45.91 11.90 -21.92
N ASN A 3 -44.73 11.46 -21.51
CA ASN A 3 -43.69 12.01 -20.63
C ASN A 3 -42.43 11.16 -20.93
N ILE A 4 -41.36 11.75 -21.47
CA ILE A 4 -40.07 11.06 -21.66
C ILE A 4 -39.34 11.20 -20.33
N ALA A 5 -39.67 10.35 -19.35
CA ALA A 5 -39.08 10.44 -18.02
C ALA A 5 -39.01 9.09 -17.30
N ASP A 6 -38.71 8.01 -18.01
CA ASP A 6 -38.23 6.77 -17.38
C ASP A 6 -36.91 6.33 -18.01
N LYS A 7 -36.01 7.31 -18.12
CA LYS A 7 -34.57 7.07 -18.13
C LYS A 7 -34.20 6.63 -16.71
N ARG A 8 -34.52 5.39 -16.35
CA ARG A 8 -33.82 4.67 -15.27
C ARG A 8 -32.39 4.45 -15.75
N TRP A 9 -31.59 5.50 -15.64
CA TRP A 9 -30.15 5.35 -15.48
C TRP A 9 -30.05 4.67 -14.13
N SER A 10 -30.07 3.34 -14.16
CA SER A 10 -29.53 2.53 -13.07
C SER A 10 -28.22 3.20 -12.71
N MET A 11 -28.20 3.85 -11.55
CA MET A 11 -26.98 4.35 -10.93
C MET A 11 -25.96 3.23 -11.10
N MET A 12 -24.97 3.44 -11.97
CA MET A 12 -23.84 2.53 -11.98
C MET A 12 -23.32 2.54 -10.54
N PRO A 13 -23.05 1.38 -9.93
CA PRO A 13 -22.42 1.36 -8.62
C PRO A 13 -21.20 2.27 -8.73
N THR A 14 -21.16 3.30 -7.88
CA THR A 14 -19.92 4.04 -7.64
C THR A 14 -18.83 3.00 -7.44
N PRO A 15 -17.67 3.10 -8.11
CA PRO A 15 -16.57 2.21 -7.81
C PRO A 15 -16.30 2.39 -6.33
N GLU A 16 -16.70 1.41 -5.53
CA GLU A 16 -16.23 1.29 -4.17
C GLU A 16 -14.72 1.35 -4.31
N ASP A 17 -14.13 2.31 -3.59
CA ASP A 17 -12.69 2.47 -3.42
C ASP A 17 -12.05 1.09 -3.55
N PRO A 18 -11.17 0.83 -4.55
CA PRO A 18 -10.75 -0.53 -4.89
C PRO A 18 -9.94 -1.10 -3.73
N ARG A 19 -10.66 -1.58 -2.72
CA ARG A 19 -10.14 -2.37 -1.63
C ARG A 19 -9.70 -3.63 -2.31
N VAL A 20 -8.39 -3.76 -2.45
CA VAL A 20 -7.78 -4.99 -2.90
C VAL A 20 -8.10 -6.03 -1.83
N CYS A 21 -9.22 -6.72 -2.00
CA CYS A 21 -9.63 -7.82 -1.15
C CYS A 21 -8.78 -9.02 -1.52
N LEU A 22 -7.62 -9.16 -0.88
CA LEU A 22 -6.82 -10.37 -0.96
C LEU A 22 -7.55 -11.51 -0.23
N ALA A 23 -7.47 -12.73 -0.76
CA ALA A 23 -7.86 -13.88 0.04
C ALA A 23 -6.93 -13.97 1.27
N ALA A 24 -7.42 -14.51 2.38
CA ALA A 24 -6.64 -14.58 3.63
C ALA A 24 -5.25 -15.25 3.43
N ALA A 25 -5.19 -16.30 2.61
CA ALA A 25 -3.92 -16.97 2.28
C ALA A 25 -2.95 -16.07 1.50
N ASP A 26 -3.46 -15.24 0.59
CA ASP A 26 -2.66 -14.31 -0.20
C ASP A 26 -2.19 -13.12 0.66
N ALA A 27 -3.01 -12.68 1.61
CA ALA A 27 -2.66 -11.63 2.58
C ALA A 27 -1.54 -12.11 3.51
N ASP A 28 -1.61 -13.35 4.00
CA ASP A 28 -0.56 -13.96 4.82
C ASP A 28 0.76 -14.12 4.05
N GLU A 29 0.71 -14.57 2.80
CA GLU A 29 1.90 -14.70 1.96
C GLU A 29 2.52 -13.34 1.65
N LEU A 30 1.70 -12.35 1.29
CA LEU A 30 2.17 -10.99 1.05
C LEU A 30 2.80 -10.40 2.32
N ALA A 31 2.17 -10.54 3.49
CA ALA A 31 2.73 -10.07 4.75
C ALA A 31 4.11 -10.72 5.04
N ARG A 32 4.29 -12.01 4.72
CA ARG A 32 5.59 -12.69 4.86
C ARG A 32 6.64 -12.10 3.91
N LEU A 33 6.29 -11.83 2.65
CA LEU A 33 7.21 -11.24 1.67
C LEU A 33 7.61 -9.82 2.09
N LEU A 34 6.66 -9.00 2.56
CA LEU A 34 6.94 -7.65 3.04
C LEU A 34 7.87 -7.65 4.26
N ARG A 35 7.66 -8.56 5.21
CA ARG A 35 8.57 -8.77 6.36
C ARG A 35 9.96 -9.23 5.94
N PHE A 36 10.05 -10.07 4.90
CA PHE A 36 11.34 -10.48 4.35
C PHE A 36 12.10 -9.26 3.80
N ILE A 37 11.42 -8.39 3.05
CA ILE A 37 12.02 -7.17 2.51
C ILE A 37 12.46 -6.24 3.65
N ASP A 38 11.62 -5.98 4.66
CA ASP A 38 11.99 -5.16 5.81
C ASP A 38 13.24 -5.72 6.52
N ARG A 39 13.28 -7.03 6.76
CA ARG A 39 14.45 -7.66 7.39
C ARG A 39 15.69 -7.58 6.52
N TRP A 40 15.57 -7.77 5.21
CA TRP A 40 16.69 -7.60 4.28
C TRP A 40 17.20 -6.15 4.28
N LEU A 41 16.31 -5.16 4.40
CA LEU A 41 16.67 -3.74 4.48
C LEU A 41 17.39 -3.36 5.79
N VAL A 42 17.20 -4.10 6.89
CA VAL A 42 18.00 -3.89 8.12
C VAL A 42 19.49 -4.09 7.83
N ASP A 43 19.82 -5.15 7.09
CA ASP A 43 21.22 -5.51 6.80
C ASP A 43 21.75 -4.75 5.56
N ALA A 44 20.91 -4.58 4.53
CA ALA A 44 21.30 -3.98 3.25
C ALA A 44 21.07 -2.47 3.17
N GLY A 45 20.37 -1.87 4.13
CA GLY A 45 19.94 -0.46 4.14
C GLY A 45 21.06 0.53 3.77
N PRO A 46 22.23 0.48 4.44
CA PRO A 46 23.34 1.39 4.12
C PRO A 46 23.88 1.25 2.69
N ILE A 47 23.75 0.08 2.06
CA ILE A 47 24.15 -0.14 0.67
C ILE A 47 23.10 0.45 -0.28
N VAL A 48 21.82 0.25 0.03
CA VAL A 48 20.69 0.79 -0.73
C VAL A 48 20.70 2.32 -0.69
N GLU A 49 20.83 2.93 0.50
CA GLU A 49 20.92 4.38 0.69
C GLU A 49 22.06 5.00 -0.11
N ARG A 50 23.27 4.44 -0.03
CA ARG A 50 24.42 4.95 -0.80
C ARG A 50 24.20 4.85 -2.31
N SER A 51 23.44 3.86 -2.77
CA SER A 51 23.09 3.71 -4.18
C SER A 51 22.02 4.73 -4.59
N LEU A 52 21.04 4.99 -3.74
CA LEU A 52 19.98 5.97 -3.95
C LEU A 52 20.51 7.42 -3.94
N VAL A 53 21.39 7.77 -2.99
CA VAL A 53 22.04 9.09 -2.91
C VAL A 53 22.92 9.36 -4.14
N LYS A 54 23.57 8.33 -4.70
CA LYS A 54 24.30 8.47 -5.96
C LYS A 54 23.40 8.70 -7.18
N SER A 55 22.11 8.35 -7.07
CA SER A 55 21.15 8.37 -8.18
C SER A 55 20.32 9.66 -8.22
N SER A 56 20.23 10.40 -7.12
CA SER A 56 19.33 11.55 -6.98
C SER A 56 19.91 12.60 -6.03
N ASN A 57 19.95 13.86 -6.49
CA ASN A 57 20.20 15.03 -5.63
C ASN A 57 18.99 15.42 -4.77
N THR A 58 17.88 14.67 -4.85
CA THR A 58 16.59 15.00 -4.22
C THR A 58 15.79 13.71 -4.03
N LEU A 59 16.15 12.92 -3.02
CA LEU A 59 15.24 11.90 -2.52
C LEU A 59 14.99 12.27 -1.06
N ASP A 60 13.81 12.79 -0.79
CA ASP A 60 13.31 12.97 0.59
C ASP A 60 12.77 11.64 1.16
N TYR A 61 12.67 10.61 0.31
CA TYR A 61 12.20 9.27 0.67
C TYR A 61 13.40 8.35 0.94
N MET A 62 13.63 8.06 2.20
CA MET A 62 14.73 7.27 2.72
C MET A 62 14.34 5.80 2.94
N VAL A 63 15.34 4.96 3.21
CA VAL A 63 15.09 3.56 3.56
C VAL A 63 14.25 3.45 4.83
N ASP A 64 14.38 4.38 5.76
CA ASP A 64 13.52 4.44 6.96
C ASP A 64 12.05 4.68 6.63
N ASP A 65 11.74 5.56 5.66
CA ASP A 65 10.36 5.79 5.20
C ASP A 65 9.77 4.53 4.54
N LEU A 66 10.58 3.84 3.72
CA LEU A 66 10.19 2.57 3.12
C LEU A 66 9.88 1.51 4.18
N ARG A 67 10.69 1.43 5.23
CA ARG A 67 10.47 0.48 6.33
C ARG A 67 9.21 0.81 7.14
N ALA A 68 8.95 2.09 7.38
CA ALA A 68 7.71 2.54 8.00
C ALA A 68 6.48 2.14 7.16
N ASP A 69 6.55 2.32 5.84
CA ASP A 69 5.49 1.90 4.93
C ASP A 69 5.29 0.38 4.93
N LEU A 70 6.37 -0.41 4.90
CA LEU A 70 6.29 -1.87 4.97
C LEU A 70 5.61 -2.35 6.28
N ALA A 71 5.95 -1.74 7.41
CA ALA A 71 5.33 -2.04 8.69
C ALA A 71 3.83 -1.69 8.69
N TRP A 72 3.48 -0.53 8.12
CA TRP A 72 2.09 -0.10 7.96
C TRP A 72 1.29 -1.07 7.08
N PHE A 73 1.83 -1.51 5.94
CA PHE A 73 1.17 -2.46 5.05
C PHE A 73 0.94 -3.83 5.72
N VAL A 74 1.94 -4.34 6.46
CA VAL A 74 1.80 -5.58 7.21
C VAL A 74 0.68 -5.46 8.26
N CYS A 75 0.62 -4.34 8.98
CA CYS A 75 -0.43 -4.09 9.97
C CYS A 75 -1.83 -4.14 9.33
N GLN A 76 -1.99 -3.52 8.17
CA GLN A 76 -3.25 -3.51 7.42
C GLN A 76 -3.65 -4.92 6.93
N LEU A 77 -2.68 -5.72 6.45
CA LEU A 77 -2.94 -7.09 6.00
C LEU A 77 -3.37 -8.01 7.15
N GLU A 78 -2.87 -7.75 8.37
CA GLU A 78 -3.24 -8.51 9.57
C GLU A 78 -4.53 -8.00 10.24
N GLY A 79 -5.21 -7.01 9.64
CA GLY A 79 -6.44 -6.43 10.16
C GLY A 79 -6.24 -5.56 11.41
N GLY A 80 -5.01 -5.09 11.65
CA GLY A 80 -4.72 -4.10 12.68
C GLY A 80 -5.20 -2.70 12.28
N ASP A 81 -5.48 -1.86 13.27
CA ASP A 81 -5.62 -0.42 13.05
C ASP A 81 -4.21 0.19 13.01
N PRO A 82 -3.72 0.65 11.86
CA PRO A 82 -2.35 1.14 11.77
C PRO A 82 -2.13 2.49 12.46
N GLY A 83 -3.18 3.15 12.98
CA GLY A 83 -3.10 4.53 13.46
C GLY A 83 -2.78 5.51 12.33
N GLU A 84 -3.09 6.80 12.53
CA GLU A 84 -2.76 7.83 11.57
C GLU A 84 -1.23 7.85 11.32
N ARG A 85 -0.83 7.79 10.05
CA ARG A 85 0.56 8.00 9.59
C ARG A 85 1.15 9.20 10.34
N LEU A 86 2.12 8.96 11.24
CA LEU A 86 2.88 10.00 11.92
C LEU A 86 3.85 10.68 10.95
#